data_AF-A0A3N5YDL6-F1
#
_entry.id   AF-A0A3N5YDL6-F1
#
_cell.length_a   1.000
_cell.length_b   1.000
_cell.length_c   1.000
_cell.angle_alpha   90.00
_cell.angle_beta   90.00
_cell.angle_gamma   90.00
#
_symmetry.space_group_name_H-M   'P 1'
#
loop_
_entity.id
_entity.type
_entity.pdbx_description
1 polymer ?
#
loop_
_entity_poly.entity_id
_entity_poly.type
_entity_poly.pdbx_seq_one_letter_code
_entity_poly.pdbx_strand_id
1 'polypeptide(L)'
;MTYADVTVTLDQPVTIVAAFVVGVLAVARMTRLLIDDDFPPVAKLREFYVRRAPTSYESLVECPWCMSPWVALVDLAWAWGTGLHWTWWFANVWFAVAWLAAFLCARDIPPDARG
;
A
#
# COMPACT_ATOMS: atom_id res chain seq x y z
N MET A 1 13.81 -29.44 6.52
CA MET A 1 13.34 -28.11 6.97
C MET A 1 11.85 -28.10 6.75
N THR A 2 11.09 -28.47 7.78
CA THR A 2 9.63 -28.54 7.75
C THR A 2 9.09 -27.12 7.73
N TYR A 3 8.45 -26.72 6.63
CA TYR A 3 7.64 -25.51 6.61
C TYR A 3 6.49 -25.76 7.58
N ALA A 4 6.51 -25.10 8.73
CA ALA A 4 5.32 -25.05 9.57
C ALA A 4 4.28 -24.29 8.76
N ASP A 5 3.23 -24.99 8.33
CA ASP A 5 2.04 -24.35 7.78
C ASP A 5 1.50 -23.41 8.86
N VAL A 6 1.77 -22.11 8.71
CA VAL A 6 1.13 -21.07 9.51
C VAL A 6 -0.30 -20.99 9.00
N THR A 7 -1.12 -21.90 9.50
CA THR A 7 -2.56 -21.86 9.32
C THR A 7 -3.05 -20.60 10.01
N VAL A 8 -3.69 -19.70 9.26
CA VAL A 8 -4.38 -18.54 9.83
C VAL A 8 -5.61 -19.08 10.54
N THR A 9 -5.43 -19.49 11.78
CA THR A 9 -6.52 -19.85 12.67
C THR A 9 -7.15 -18.53 13.15
N LEU A 10 -8.49 -18.44 13.08
CA LEU A 10 -9.26 -17.27 13.57
C LEU A 10 -9.15 -17.06 15.09
N ASP A 11 -8.33 -17.87 15.77
CA ASP A 11 -8.04 -17.83 17.21
C ASP A 11 -7.02 -16.75 17.59
N GLN A 12 -6.43 -16.05 16.61
CA GLN A 12 -5.50 -14.93 16.82
C GLN A 12 -6.12 -13.58 16.40
N PRO A 13 -7.14 -13.09 17.12
CA PRO A 13 -7.86 -11.86 16.74
C PRO A 13 -6.93 -10.63 16.73
N VAL A 14 -5.94 -10.58 17.63
CA VAL A 14 -4.98 -9.46 17.69
C VAL A 14 -4.11 -9.41 16.42
N THR A 15 -3.60 -10.56 15.97
CA THR A 15 -2.79 -10.64 14.75
C THR A 15 -3.60 -10.23 13.53
N ILE A 16 -4.86 -10.67 13.43
CA ILE A 16 -5.75 -10.33 12.33
C ILE A 16 -6.04 -8.82 12.31
N VAL A 17 -6.36 -8.22 13.46
CA VAL A 17 -6.61 -6.78 13.55
C VAL A 17 -5.35 -5.98 13.20
N ALA A 18 -4.19 -6.38 13.72
CA ALA A 18 -2.92 -5.74 13.39
C ALA A 18 -2.60 -5.84 11.89
N ALA A 19 -2.77 -7.02 11.30
CA ALA A 19 -2.57 -7.23 9.86
C ALA A 19 -3.54 -6.39 9.03
N PHE A 20 -4.82 -6.31 9.42
CA PHE A 20 -5.79 -5.47 8.73
C PHE A 20 -5.40 -3.99 8.76
N VAL A 21 -5.04 -3.45 9.93
CA VAL A 21 -4.64 -2.03 10.07
C VAL A 21 -3.37 -1.74 9.27
N VAL A 22 -2.34 -2.60 9.40
CA VAL A 22 -1.07 -2.43 8.68
C VAL A 22 -1.26 -2.54 7.16
N GLY A 23 -2.06 -3.51 6.70
CA GLY A 23 -2.42 -3.68 5.29
C GLY A 23 -3.16 -2.46 4.74
N VAL A 24 -4.15 -1.92 5.45
CA VAL A 24 -4.86 -0.70 5.02
C VAL A 24 -3.91 0.50 4.86
N LEU A 25 -3.01 0.71 5.82
CA LEU A 25 -2.03 1.81 5.76
C LEU A 25 -1.03 1.61 4.61
N ALA A 26 -0.56 0.39 4.40
CA ALA A 26 0.34 0.07 3.32
C ALA A 26 -0.31 0.22 1.94
N VAL A 27 -1.55 -0.24 1.78
CA VAL A 27 -2.37 -0.03 0.58
C VAL A 27 -2.56 1.46 0.31
N ALA A 28 -2.87 2.25 1.33
CA ALA A 28 -3.01 3.71 1.18
C ALA A 28 -1.70 4.36 0.69
N ARG A 29 -0.56 3.98 1.30
CA ARG A 29 0.75 4.49 0.92
C ARG A 29 1.15 4.11 -0.50
N MET A 30 0.94 2.85 -0.88
CA MET A 30 1.25 2.32 -2.20
C MET A 30 0.33 2.95 -3.26
N THR A 31 -0.97 3.09 -2.97
CA THR A 31 -1.92 3.79 -3.85
C THR A 31 -1.45 5.21 -4.12
N ARG A 32 -1.03 5.94 -3.08
CA ARG A 32 -0.45 7.28 -3.24
C ARG A 32 0.85 7.28 -4.05
N LEU A 33 1.73 6.29 -3.81
CA LEU A 33 2.98 6.15 -4.56
C LEU A 33 2.70 6.00 -6.06
N LEU A 34 1.69 5.19 -6.43
CA LEU A 34 1.35 4.89 -7.82
C LEU A 34 0.65 6.05 -8.53
N ILE A 35 -0.06 6.91 -7.81
CA ILE A 35 -1.00 7.88 -8.40
C ILE A 35 -0.59 9.32 -8.21
N ASP A 36 0.17 9.65 -7.16
CA ASP A 36 0.45 11.05 -6.77
C ASP A 36 1.96 11.31 -6.70
N ASP A 37 2.75 10.44 -6.06
CA ASP A 37 4.16 10.72 -5.80
C ASP A 37 5.03 10.86 -7.08
N ASP A 38 5.96 11.82 -7.04
CA ASP A 38 6.93 12.09 -8.11
C ASP A 38 8.20 11.22 -8.05
N PHE A 39 8.09 10.00 -7.50
CA PHE A 39 9.23 9.08 -7.47
C PHE A 39 9.56 8.67 -8.92
N PRO A 40 10.75 9.00 -9.47
CA PRO A 40 10.98 8.97 -10.91
C PRO A 40 10.67 7.64 -11.62
N PRO A 41 10.98 6.46 -11.02
CA PRO A 41 10.60 5.18 -11.64
C PRO A 41 9.09 5.00 -11.76
N VAL A 42 8.31 5.38 -10.74
CA VAL A 42 6.86 5.18 -10.71
C VAL A 42 6.16 6.23 -11.55
N ALA A 43 6.61 7.49 -11.50
CA ALA A 43 6.11 8.55 -12.37
C ALA A 43 6.28 8.19 -13.87
N LYS A 44 7.45 7.68 -14.26
CA LYS A 44 7.69 7.20 -15.63
C LYS A 44 6.79 6.04 -16.03
N LEU A 45 6.52 5.11 -15.10
CA LEU A 45 5.61 3.99 -15.35
C LEU A 45 4.17 4.47 -15.56
N ARG A 46 3.70 5.41 -14.73
CA ARG A 46 2.39 6.06 -14.85
C ARG A 46 2.27 6.79 -16.19
N GLU A 47 3.26 7.60 -16.56
CA GLU A 47 3.29 8.26 -17.88
C GLU A 47 3.28 7.27 -19.05
N PHE A 48 4.06 6.19 -18.94
CA PHE A 48 4.06 5.14 -19.95
C PHE A 48 2.67 4.50 -20.09
N TYR A 49 2.02 4.17 -18.97
CA TYR A 49 0.67 3.61 -18.96
C TYR A 49 -0.33 4.55 -19.63
N VAL A 50 -0.39 5.82 -19.22
CA VAL A 50 -1.33 6.82 -19.79
C VAL A 50 -1.13 6.98 -21.30
N ARG A 51 0.12 6.97 -21.79
CA ARG A 51 0.40 7.07 -23.23
C ARG A 51 -0.05 5.86 -24.07
N ARG A 52 -0.36 4.72 -23.45
CA ARG A 52 -0.73 3.47 -24.13
C ARG A 52 -2.12 2.97 -23.79
N ALA A 53 -2.66 3.38 -22.65
CA ALA A 53 -3.98 2.99 -22.23
C ALA A 53 -5.03 3.60 -23.17
N PRO A 54 -6.09 2.86 -23.51
CA PRO A 54 -7.27 3.47 -24.10
C PRO A 54 -7.87 4.46 -23.10
N THR A 55 -8.51 5.53 -23.62
CA THR A 55 -9.07 6.63 -22.81
C THR A 55 -10.01 6.19 -21.70
N SER A 56 -10.71 5.06 -21.87
CA SER A 56 -11.59 4.51 -20.83
C SER A 56 -10.87 3.92 -19.62
N TYR A 57 -9.57 3.61 -19.74
CA TYR A 57 -8.76 2.98 -18.70
C TYR A 57 -7.69 3.90 -18.11
N GLU A 58 -7.47 5.10 -18.67
CA GLU A 58 -6.52 6.09 -18.14
C GLU A 58 -6.78 6.42 -16.67
N SER A 59 -8.07 6.53 -16.30
CA SER A 59 -8.51 6.81 -14.93
C SER A 59 -8.01 5.81 -13.88
N LEU A 60 -7.58 4.60 -14.28
CA LEU A 60 -7.07 3.58 -13.37
C LEU A 60 -5.85 4.04 -12.57
N VAL A 61 -4.94 4.78 -13.21
CA VAL A 61 -3.67 5.24 -12.59
C VAL A 61 -3.73 6.70 -12.14
N GLU A 62 -4.88 7.35 -12.30
CA GLU A 62 -5.11 8.75 -11.92
C GLU A 62 -6.10 8.88 -10.76
N CYS A 63 -6.93 7.86 -10.51
CA CYS A 63 -7.94 7.87 -9.46
C CYS A 63 -7.58 6.91 -8.31
N PRO A 64 -7.44 7.40 -7.06
CA PRO A 64 -7.13 6.55 -5.90
C PRO A 64 -8.21 5.52 -5.58
N TRP A 65 -9.47 5.82 -5.89
CA TRP A 65 -10.58 4.86 -5.72
C TRP A 65 -10.56 3.75 -6.77
N CYS A 66 -10.01 4.02 -7.96
CA CYS A 66 -9.89 3.04 -9.03
C CYS A 66 -8.69 2.11 -8.83
N MET A 67 -7.55 2.65 -8.37
CA MET A 67 -6.32 1.88 -8.15
C MET A 67 -6.33 1.09 -6.84
N SER A 68 -6.85 1.67 -5.75
CA SER A 68 -6.73 1.06 -4.42
C SER A 68 -7.33 -0.35 -4.29
N PRO A 69 -8.43 -0.75 -4.98
CA PRO A 69 -8.91 -2.12 -4.96
C PRO A 69 -7.91 -3.12 -5.54
N TRP A 70 -7.16 -2.73 -6.58
CA TRP A 70 -6.14 -3.60 -7.19
C TRP A 70 -4.91 -3.73 -6.32
N VAL A 71 -4.49 -2.64 -5.68
CA VAL A 71 -3.40 -2.67 -4.69
C VAL A 71 -3.79 -3.53 -3.49
N ALA A 72 -5.01 -3.36 -2.97
CA ALA A 72 -5.56 -4.18 -1.90
C ALA A 72 -5.66 -5.66 -2.28
N LEU A 73 -6.06 -5.97 -3.52
CA LEU A 73 -6.14 -7.34 -4.01
C LEU A 73 -4.75 -8.01 -4.04
N VAL A 74 -3.72 -7.29 -4.49
CA VAL A 74 -2.34 -7.81 -4.49
C VAL A 74 -1.85 -8.04 -3.06
N ASP A 75 -2.10 -7.10 -2.14
CA ASP A 75 -1.70 -7.25 -0.74
C ASP A 75 -2.43 -8.42 -0.05
N LEU A 76 -3.74 -8.55 -0.26
CA LEU A 76 -4.54 -9.67 0.24
C LEU A 76 -4.08 -11.01 -0.34
N ALA A 77 -3.77 -11.06 -1.63
CA ALA A 77 -3.26 -12.27 -2.27
C ALA A 77 -1.89 -12.68 -1.70
N TRP A 78 -1.02 -11.71 -1.38
CA TRP A 78 0.25 -11.99 -0.71
C TRP A 78 0.03 -12.47 0.73
N ALA A 79 -0.81 -11.78 1.50
CA ALA A 79 -1.17 -12.18 2.87
C ALA A 79 -1.71 -13.61 2.91
N TRP A 80 -2.67 -13.91 2.02
CA TRP A 80 -3.29 -15.23 1.89
C TRP A 80 -2.30 -16.30 1.43
N GLY A 81 -1.56 -16.02 0.34
CA GLY A 81 -0.64 -16.97 -0.27
C GLY A 81 0.57 -17.32 0.59
N THR A 82 0.91 -16.47 1.56
CA THR A 82 2.06 -16.68 2.45
C THR A 82 1.68 -16.94 3.90
N GLY A 83 0.39 -16.89 4.26
CA GLY A 83 -0.05 -17.04 5.65
C GLY A 83 0.53 -15.98 6.58
N LEU A 84 0.55 -14.71 6.13
CA LEU A 84 1.18 -13.58 6.85
C LEU A 84 2.66 -13.83 7.20
N HIS A 85 3.43 -14.37 6.26
CA HIS A 85 4.85 -14.60 6.43
C HIS A 85 5.62 -13.30 6.77
N TRP A 86 6.82 -13.42 7.35
CA TRP A 86 7.60 -12.26 7.80
C TRP A 86 7.88 -11.24 6.68
N THR A 87 7.97 -11.69 5.44
CA THR A 87 8.18 -10.81 4.27
C THR A 87 6.99 -9.88 4.03
N TRP A 88 5.76 -10.37 4.23
CA TRP A 88 4.55 -9.56 4.16
C TRP A 88 4.56 -8.49 5.26
N TRP A 89 4.88 -8.89 6.49
CA TRP A 89 4.99 -7.96 7.63
C TRP A 89 6.05 -6.90 7.39
N PHE A 90 7.25 -7.30 6.98
CA PHE A 90 8.35 -6.38 6.75
C PHE A 90 7.98 -5.30 5.72
N ALA A 91 7.43 -5.69 4.57
CA ALA A 91 7.06 -4.75 3.52
C ALA A 91 5.91 -3.82 3.95
N ASN A 92 4.83 -4.38 4.51
CA ASN A 92 3.66 -3.59 4.87
C ASN A 92 3.90 -2.68 6.08
N VAL A 93 4.63 -3.14 7.10
CA VAL A 93 5.03 -2.29 8.23
C VAL A 93 5.93 -1.16 7.77
N TRP A 94 6.90 -1.44 6.87
CA TRP A 94 7.75 -0.39 6.29
C TRP A 94 6.91 0.70 5.61
N PHE A 95 5.97 0.33 4.74
CA PHE A 95 5.09 1.28 4.08
C PHE A 95 4.18 2.03 5.06
N ALA A 96 3.57 1.33 6.02
CA ALA A 96 2.68 1.91 7.01
C ALA A 96 3.41 2.94 7.90
N VAL A 97 4.59 2.59 8.42
CA VAL A 97 5.39 3.46 9.28
C VAL A 97 5.88 4.67 8.50
N ALA A 98 6.41 4.49 7.29
CA ALA A 98 6.86 5.61 6.46
C ALA A 98 5.71 6.58 6.14
N TRP A 99 4.51 6.05 5.90
CA TRP A 99 3.32 6.86 5.65
C TRP A 99 2.88 7.66 6.87
N LEU A 100 2.75 7.00 8.02
CA LEU A 100 2.35 7.67 9.25
C LEU A 100 3.37 8.71 9.69
N ALA A 101 4.67 8.39 9.61
CA ALA A 101 5.74 9.34 9.94
C ALA A 101 5.67 10.60 9.06
N ALA A 102 5.53 10.43 7.74
CA ALA A 102 5.39 11.57 6.83
C ALA A 102 4.10 12.37 7.09
N PHE A 103 2.98 11.69 7.37
CA PHE A 103 1.72 12.33 7.71
C PHE A 103 1.84 13.20 8.97
N LEU A 104 2.47 12.67 10.02
CA LEU A 104 2.71 13.41 11.26
C LEU A 104 3.60 14.62 11.02
N CYS A 105 4.76 14.45 10.38
CA CYS A 105 5.65 15.56 10.05
C CYS A 105 4.97 16.67 9.22
N ALA A 106 4.11 16.29 8.26
CA ALA A 106 3.37 17.26 7.46
C ALA A 106 2.29 18.02 8.26
N ARG A 107 1.77 17.43 9.35
CA ARG A 107 0.78 18.06 10.22
C ARG A 107 1.41 18.89 11.35
N ASP A 108 2.64 18.59 11.74
CA ASP A 108 3.37 19.31 12.79
C ASP A 108 3.77 20.73 12.36
N ILE A 109 3.92 21.00 11.06
CA ILE A 109 4.27 22.32 10.55
C ILE A 109 2.99 23.20 10.52
N PRO A 110 2.94 24.32 11.26
CA PRO A 110 1.77 25.20 11.29
C PRO A 110 1.57 25.89 9.91
N PRO A 111 0.33 26.24 9.53
CA PRO A 111 0.00 26.67 8.17
C PRO A 111 0.74 27.93 7.69
N ASP A 112 1.12 28.81 8.62
CA ASP A 112 1.85 30.04 8.40
C ASP A 112 3.35 29.83 8.12
N ALA A 113 3.89 28.66 8.45
CA ALA A 113 5.26 28.26 8.17
C ALA A 113 5.43 27.42 6.89
N ARG A 114 4.33 27.17 6.16
CA ARG A 114 4.31 26.45 4.89
C ARG A 114 4.47 27.50 3.78
N GLY A 115 5.71 27.76 3.40
CA GLY A 115 6.05 28.72 2.34
C GLY A 115 5.32 28.49 1.02
#